data_AF-A0A7Y3XN94-F1
#
_entry.id   AF-A0A7Y3XN94-F1
#
_cell.length_a   1.000
_cell.length_b   1.000
_cell.length_c   1.000
_cell.angle_alpha   90.00
_cell.angle_beta   90.00
_cell.angle_gamma   90.00
#
_symmetry.space_group_name_H-M   'P 1'
#
loop_
_entity.id
_entity.type
_entity.pdbx_description
1 polymer ?
#
loop_
_entity_poly.entity_id
_entity_poly.type
_entity_poly.pdbx_seq_one_letter_code
_entity_poly.pdbx_strand_id
1 'polypeptide(L)' 'MDVKKFRSIFRIARVKREILNAAVSLNSLRIPPGNRLEQLKGNREGQYSIRINDKWKICFVWNDNNS' A
#
# COMPACT_ATOMS: atom_id res chain seq x y z
N MET A 1 11.14 17.77 -11.73
CA MET A 1 11.70 16.51 -12.30
C MET A 1 10.53 15.61 -12.72
N ASP A 2 10.08 15.69 -13.97
CA ASP A 2 9.04 14.80 -14.50
C ASP A 2 9.73 13.54 -15.05
N VAL A 3 9.91 12.56 -14.17
CA VAL A 3 10.46 11.27 -14.59
C VAL A 3 9.32 10.52 -15.29
N LYS A 4 9.16 10.75 -16.60
CA LYS A 4 8.09 10.16 -17.44
C LYS A 4 7.86 8.66 -17.17
N LYS A 5 8.92 7.94 -16.79
CA LYS A 5 8.93 6.51 -16.42
C LYS A 5 8.08 6.17 -15.18
N PHE A 6 7.86 7.10 -14.26
CA PHE A 6 7.11 6.89 -13.02
C PHE A 6 5.69 7.47 -13.03
N ARG A 7 5.25 8.17 -14.08
CA ARG A 7 3.88 8.75 -14.15
C ARG A 7 2.78 7.71 -13.92
N SER A 8 2.91 6.53 -14.54
CA SER A 8 1.94 5.44 -14.41
C SER A 8 1.90 4.86 -12.99
N ILE A 9 3.07 4.80 -12.33
CA ILE A 9 3.19 4.34 -10.94
C ILE A 9 2.62 5.39 -9.99
N PHE A 10 2.89 6.67 -10.23
CA PHE A 10 2.44 7.78 -9.38
C PHE A 10 0.92 7.86 -9.28
N ARG A 11 0.22 7.68 -10.41
CA ARG A 11 -1.26 7.67 -10.42
C ARG A 11 -1.82 6.53 -9.56
N ILE A 12 -1.30 5.32 -9.71
CA ILE A 12 -1.75 4.15 -8.92
C ILE A 12 -1.37 4.33 -7.46
N ALA A 13 -0.14 4.76 -7.16
CA ALA A 13 0.32 5.01 -5.80
C ALA A 13 -0.56 6.04 -5.07
N ARG A 14 -0.96 7.11 -5.76
CA ARG A 14 -1.90 8.11 -5.21
C ARG A 14 -3.25 7.47 -4.87
N VAL A 15 -3.84 6.69 -5.77
CA VAL A 15 -5.11 5.98 -5.48
C VAL A 15 -4.97 5.02 -4.30
N LYS A 16 -3.86 4.24 -4.24
CA LYS A 16 -3.60 3.36 -3.10
C LYS A 16 -3.44 4.14 -1.80
N ARG A 17 -2.83 5.32 -1.84
CA ARG A 17 -2.70 6.22 -0.67
C ARG A 17 -4.07 6.69 -0.19
N GLU A 18 -4.96 7.10 -1.07
CA GLU A 18 -6.32 7.49 -0.68
C GLU A 18 -7.07 6.31 -0.06
N ILE A 19 -6.93 5.10 -0.62
CA ILE A 19 -7.51 3.88 -0.04
C ILE A 19 -6.92 3.57 1.34
N LEU A 20 -5.61 3.76 1.53
CA LEU A 20 -4.95 3.62 2.83
C LEU A 20 -5.47 4.63 3.84
N ASN A 21 -5.66 5.89 3.42
CA ASN A 21 -6.16 6.96 4.27
C ASN A 21 -7.64 6.78 4.63
N ALA A 22 -8.44 6.19 3.74
CA ALA A 22 -9.85 5.90 3.97
C ALA A 22 -10.09 4.55 4.67
N ALA A 23 -9.07 3.70 4.80
CA ALA A 23 -9.20 2.40 5.43
C ALA A 23 -9.35 2.56 6.94
N VAL A 24 -10.40 1.98 7.48
CA VAL A 24 -10.65 1.92 8.93
C VAL A 24 -9.98 0.68 9.55
N SER A 25 -9.65 -0.32 8.74
CA SER A 25 -8.97 -1.53 9.19
C SER A 25 -8.10 -2.14 8.09
N LEU A 26 -7.10 -2.93 8.48
CA LEU A 26 -6.30 -3.74 7.55
C LEU A 26 -7.15 -4.67 6.69
N ASN A 27 -8.28 -5.15 7.21
CA ASN A 27 -9.16 -6.04 6.49
C ASN A 27 -9.93 -5.30 5.39
N SER A 28 -10.28 -4.03 5.61
CA SER A 28 -10.88 -3.15 4.60
C SER A 28 -9.98 -2.96 3.37
N LEU A 29 -8.66 -3.00 3.57
CA LEU A 29 -7.70 -2.93 2.48
C LEU A 29 -7.72 -4.16 1.56
N ARG A 30 -8.30 -5.29 1.97
CA ARG A 30 -8.46 -6.50 1.15
C ARG A 30 -9.68 -6.47 0.23
N ILE A 31 -10.63 -5.57 0.48
CA ILE A 31 -11.96 -5.57 -0.15
C ILE A 31 -11.90 -5.27 -1.66
N PRO A 32 -10.96 -4.48 -2.19
CA PRO A 32 -10.66 -4.53 -3.62
C PRO A 32 -9.79 -5.76 -3.92
N PRO A 33 -10.22 -6.72 -4.77
CA PRO A 33 -9.44 -7.94 -5.07
C PRO A 33 -8.07 -7.66 -5.71
N GLY A 34 -7.83 -6.43 -6.19
CA GLY A 34 -6.54 -5.95 -6.68
C GLY A 34 -5.56 -5.49 -5.59
N ASN A 35 -5.97 -5.38 -4.33
CA ASN A 35 -5.07 -5.12 -3.21
C ASN A 35 -4.52 -6.43 -2.68
N ARG A 36 -3.39 -6.87 -3.24
CA ARG A 36 -2.58 -7.96 -2.68
C ARG A 36 -1.83 -7.46 -1.45
N LEU A 37 -2.55 -7.32 -0.34
CA LEU A 37 -1.98 -6.98 0.96
C LEU A 37 -1.16 -8.17 1.47
N GLU A 38 0.15 -7.97 1.62
CA GLU A 38 1.10 -8.95 2.14
C GLU A 38 1.69 -8.42 3.44
N GLN A 39 1.56 -9.18 4.54
CA GLN A 39 2.27 -8.89 5.78
C GLN A 39 3.74 -9.29 5.64
N LEU A 40 4.64 -8.36 5.93
CA LEU A 40 6.08 -8.61 5.89
C LEU A 40 6.51 -9.36 7.16
N LYS A 41 7.52 -10.22 7.02
CA LYS A 41 8.05 -11.09 8.08
C LYS A 41 9.55 -10.85 8.30
N GLY A 42 10.09 -11.36 9.41
CA GLY A 42 11.51 -11.22 9.77
C GLY A 42 11.84 -9.82 10.28
N ASN A 43 12.93 -9.21 9.80
CA ASN A 43 13.35 -7.85 10.23
C ASN A 43 12.34 -6.72 9.89
N ARG A 44 11.24 -7.03 9.21
CA ARG A 44 10.15 -6.10 8.88
C ARG A 44 8.79 -6.58 9.41
N GLU A 45 8.80 -7.44 10.42
CA GLU A 45 7.59 -7.86 11.11
C GLU A 45 6.83 -6.63 11.65
N GLY A 46 5.51 -6.63 11.50
CA GLY A 46 4.64 -5.48 11.79
C GLY A 46 4.46 -4.49 10.63
N GLN A 47 5.18 -4.67 9.51
CA GLN A 47 4.94 -3.92 8.28
C GLN A 47 4.04 -4.69 7.31
N TYR A 48 3.34 -3.93 6.48
CA TYR A 48 2.47 -4.42 5.43
C TYR A 48 2.95 -3.90 4.09
N SER A 49 2.63 -4.62 3.03
CA SER A 49 2.89 -4.18 1.68
C SER A 49 1.69 -4.36 0.76
N ILE A 50 1.47 -3.39 -0.13
CA ILE A 50 0.46 -3.47 -1.20
C ILE A 50 1.18 -3.39 -2.55
N ARG A 51 0.85 -4.33 -3.42
CA ARG A 51 1.41 -4.38 -4.78
C ARG A 51 0.82 -3.26 -5.65
N ILE A 52 1.70 -2.52 -6.33
CA ILE A 52 1.32 -1.58 -7.40
C ILE A 52 1.32 -2.32 -8.75
N ASN A 53 2.39 -3.08 -9.02
CA ASN A 53 2.55 -3.93 -10.21
C ASN A 53 3.61 -5.00 -9.92
N ASP A 54 4.05 -5.77 -10.92
CA ASP A 54 5.03 -6.85 -10.73
C ASP A 54 6.44 -6.37 -10.32
N LYS A 55 6.73 -5.06 -10.45
CA LYS A 55 8.04 -4.47 -10.11
C LYS A 55 8.03 -3.63 -8.83
N TRP A 56 6.87 -3.15 -8.39
CA TRP A 56 6.76 -2.15 -7.32
C TRP A 56 5.72 -2.53 -6.26
N LYS A 57 6.09 -2.36 -4.99
CA LYS A 57 5.24 -2.52 -3.81
C LYS A 57 5.36 -1.27 -2.92
N ILE A 58 4.26 -0.89 -2.28
CA ILE A 58 4.25 0.13 -1.21
C ILE A 58 4.40 -0.62 0.11
N CYS A 59 5.44 -0.33 0.89
CA CYS A 59 5.60 -0.84 2.25
C CYS A 59 5.17 0.24 3.25
N PHE A 60 4.37 -0.11 4.25
CA PHE A 60 3.91 0.80 5.28
C PHE A 60 3.75 0.07 6.61
N VAL A 61 3.87 0.80 7.71
CA VAL A 61 3.49 0.31 9.04
C VAL A 61 2.01 0.65 9.23
N TRP A 62 1.21 -0.32 9.63
CA TRP A 62 -0.16 -0.05 10.08
C TRP A 62 -0.13 0.19 11.57
N ASN A 63 -0.53 1.38 11.99
CA ASN A 63 -0.68 1.70 13.39
C ASN A 63 -2.18 1.83 13.66
N ASP A 64 -2.73 0.85 14.37
CA ASP A 64 -4.15 0.86 14.76
C ASP A 64 -4.42 1.87 15.90
N ASN A 65 -3.36 2.51 16.41
CA ASN A 65 -3.45 3.55 17.44
C ASN A 65 -3.99 4.84 16.84
N ASN A 66 -5.31 4.92 16.80
CA ASN A 66 -6.08 6.14 16.69
C ASN A 66 -6.15 6.79 18.09
N SER A 67 -5.04 7.36 18.58
CA SER A 67 -4.99 8.14 19.83
C SER A 67 -4.98 9.62 19.55
#